data_AF-A0A661ENW1-F1
#
_entry.id   AF-A0A661ENW1-F1
#
_cell.length_a   1.000
_cell.length_b   1.000
_cell.length_c   1.000
_cell.angle_alpha   90.00
_cell.angle_beta   90.00
_cell.angle_gamma   90.00
#
_symmetry.space_group_name_H-M   'P 1'
#
loop_
_entity.id
_entity.type
_entity.pdbx_description
1 polymer ?
#
loop_
_entity_poly.entity_id
_entity_poly.type
_entity_poly.pdbx_seq_one_letter_code
_entity_poly.pdbx_strand_id
1 'polypeptide(L)'
;MTRIRVAIAGVGNCASALVQGLEYYRTRSDAEHVGLRHTNLGGYRPSDLEIVAAFDIDARKVGTPLEEAVFAAPNCAQVFAPKLPTSGVEVQMGPVLDGLASHMANYPASEAIRPSEREPVDVAEVLRTTAAEVLVCYLPV
;
A
#
# COMPACT_ATOMS: atom_id res chain seq x y z
N MET A 1 5.18 21.88 6.07
CA MET A 1 6.27 20.95 6.41
C MET A 1 6.47 20.02 5.22
N THR A 2 7.70 19.58 4.96
CA THR A 2 8.01 18.62 3.88
C THR A 2 7.44 17.25 4.24
N ARG A 3 6.51 16.76 3.43
CA ARG A 3 6.04 15.37 3.51
C ARG A 3 7.06 14.45 2.87
N ILE A 4 7.11 13.19 3.31
CA ILE A 4 7.89 12.14 2.67
C ILE A 4 6.95 11.41 1.70
N ARG A 5 7.32 11.42 0.41
CA ARG A 5 6.56 10.76 -0.66
C ARG A 5 6.91 9.28 -0.72
N VAL A 6 5.96 8.44 -0.39
CA VAL A 6 6.13 6.98 -0.28
C VAL A 6 5.38 6.28 -1.42
N ALA A 7 6.07 5.34 -2.07
CA ALA A 7 5.47 4.38 -2.99
C ALA A 7 5.37 2.99 -2.33
N ILE A 8 4.38 2.20 -2.72
CA ILE A 8 4.16 0.84 -2.19
C ILE A 8 4.24 -0.18 -3.34
N ALA A 9 5.07 -1.21 -3.21
CA ALA A 9 5.03 -2.40 -4.05
C ALA A 9 4.41 -3.57 -3.28
N GLY A 10 3.25 -4.04 -3.71
CA GLY A 10 2.43 -5.04 -3.02
C GLY A 10 1.45 -4.40 -2.05
N VAL A 11 0.18 -4.29 -2.45
CA VAL A 11 -0.92 -3.72 -1.64
C VAL A 11 -1.57 -4.82 -0.79
N GLY A 12 -0.74 -5.58 -0.07
CA GLY A 12 -1.14 -6.68 0.79
C GLY A 12 -1.62 -6.26 2.19
N ASN A 13 -1.69 -7.22 3.12
CA ASN A 13 -2.05 -6.96 4.52
C ASN A 13 -1.12 -5.93 5.20
N CYS A 14 0.19 -5.98 4.93
CA CYS A 14 1.14 -5.02 5.47
C CYS A 14 0.89 -3.60 4.96
N ALA A 15 0.60 -3.44 3.66
CA ALA A 15 0.22 -2.15 3.09
C ALA A 15 -1.10 -1.65 3.69
N SER A 16 -2.08 -2.53 3.87
CA SER A 16 -3.35 -2.19 4.52
C SER A 16 -3.15 -1.68 5.95
N ALA A 17 -2.35 -2.37 6.75
CA ALA A 17 -2.02 -1.94 8.11
C ALA A 17 -1.24 -0.61 8.11
N LEU A 18 -0.34 -0.39 7.16
CA LEU A 18 0.40 0.88 7.01
C LEU A 18 -0.57 2.03 6.72
N VAL A 19 -1.37 1.93 5.66
CA VAL A 19 -2.29 3.01 5.23
C VAL A 19 -3.32 3.31 6.32
N GLN A 20 -3.89 2.29 6.95
CA GLN A 20 -4.77 2.47 8.12
C GLN A 20 -4.02 3.13 9.29
N GLY A 21 -2.76 2.77 9.52
CA GLY A 21 -1.90 3.37 10.53
C GLY A 21 -1.67 4.87 10.31
N LEU A 22 -1.44 5.29 9.07
CA LEU A 22 -1.26 6.71 8.73
C LEU A 22 -2.49 7.53 9.13
N GLU A 23 -3.69 7.05 8.79
CA GLU A 23 -4.94 7.71 9.18
C GLU A 23 -5.18 7.63 10.70
N TYR A 24 -4.93 6.47 11.30
CA TYR A 24 -5.09 6.25 12.73
C TYR A 24 -4.26 7.22 13.58
N TYR A 25 -3.03 7.52 13.14
CA TYR A 25 -2.12 8.44 13.83
C TYR A 25 -2.33 9.92 13.47
N ARG A 26 -3.02 10.22 12.36
CA ARG A 26 -3.30 11.59 11.93
C ARG A 26 -4.13 12.39 12.93
N THR A 27 -5.02 11.71 13.67
CA THR A 27 -5.97 12.33 14.61
C THR A 27 -5.60 12.18 16.09
N ARG A 28 -4.46 11.52 16.39
CA ARG A 28 -4.06 11.19 17.75
C ARG A 28 -2.93 12.06 18.27
N SER A 29 -2.90 12.20 19.60
CA SER A 29 -1.83 12.89 20.30
C SER A 29 -0.56 12.04 20.35
N ASP A 30 0.61 12.68 20.40
CA ASP A 30 1.92 11.99 20.50
C ASP A 30 2.06 11.15 21.77
N ALA A 31 1.26 11.44 22.81
CA ALA A 31 1.24 10.69 24.06
C ALA A 31 0.57 9.32 23.91
N GLU A 32 -0.30 9.15 22.91
CA GLU A 32 -1.12 7.96 22.68
C GLU A 32 -0.61 7.16 21.47
N HIS A 33 0.57 6.56 21.63
CA HIS A 33 1.24 5.81 20.56
C HIS A 33 1.47 4.34 20.95
N VAL A 34 1.07 3.42 20.08
CA VAL A 34 1.18 1.98 20.30
C VAL A 34 1.95 1.36 19.14
N GLY A 35 3.14 0.81 19.42
CA GLY A 35 3.97 0.15 18.40
C GLY A 35 4.93 1.07 17.64
N LEU A 36 4.88 2.39 17.87
CA LEU A 36 5.93 3.32 17.42
C LEU A 36 6.95 3.52 18.55
N ARG A 37 8.24 3.37 18.26
CA ARG A 37 9.31 3.73 19.21
C ARG A 37 9.42 5.24 19.41
N HIS A 38 9.17 5.99 18.34
CA HIS A 38 9.17 7.46 18.32
C HIS A 38 7.99 7.93 17.47
N THR A 39 7.16 8.82 18.00
CA THR A 39 6.10 9.51 17.25
C THR A 39 6.63 10.64 16.38
N ASN A 40 7.80 11.15 16.70
CA ASN A 40 8.55 12.11 15.91
C ASN A 40 9.99 11.60 15.75
N LEU A 41 10.39 11.31 14.52
CA LEU A 41 11.73 10.88 14.16
C LEU A 41 12.37 11.93 13.26
N GLY A 42 13.34 12.69 13.80
CA GLY A 42 14.05 13.70 13.01
C GLY A 42 13.16 14.84 12.48
N GLY A 43 12.04 15.13 13.15
CA GLY A 43 11.04 16.11 12.71
C GLY A 43 9.87 15.51 11.94
N TYR A 44 9.92 14.24 11.58
CA TYR A 44 8.86 13.56 10.82
C TYR A 44 7.94 12.76 11.74
N ARG A 45 6.63 12.96 11.54
CA ARG A 45 5.54 12.21 12.16
C ARG A 45 4.96 11.21 11.16
N PRO A 46 4.24 10.17 11.63
CA PRO A 46 3.49 9.28 10.73
C PRO A 46 2.59 10.04 9.74
N SER A 47 1.96 11.13 10.20
CA SER A 47 1.10 11.99 9.38
C SER A 47 1.82 12.74 8.26
N ASP A 48 3.16 12.79 8.29
CA ASP A 48 3.97 13.43 7.26
C ASP A 48 4.31 12.47 6.11
N LEU A 49 3.92 11.20 6.21
CA LEU A 49 4.01 10.23 5.12
C LEU A 49 2.84 10.42 4.17
N GLU A 50 3.14 10.58 2.88
CA GLU A 50 2.15 10.70 1.81
C GLU A 50 2.35 9.57 0.81
N ILE A 51 1.34 8.74 0.61
CA ILE A 51 1.41 7.71 -0.43
C ILE A 51 1.18 8.40 -1.77
N VAL A 52 2.13 8.24 -2.69
CA VAL A 52 2.11 8.89 -4.02
C VAL A 52 1.98 7.88 -5.18
N ALA A 53 2.28 6.61 -4.92
CA ALA A 53 2.14 5.53 -5.90
C ALA A 53 1.92 4.20 -5.19
N ALA A 54 1.20 3.29 -5.84
CA ALA A 54 1.01 1.93 -5.37
C ALA A 54 0.99 0.97 -6.56
N PHE A 55 1.59 -0.20 -6.38
CA PHE A 55 1.67 -1.25 -7.39
C PHE A 55 1.17 -2.56 -6.80
N ASP A 56 0.35 -3.28 -7.56
CA ASP A 56 -0.05 -4.65 -7.27
C ASP A 56 -0.24 -5.40 -8.60
N ILE A 57 -0.47 -6.69 -8.52
CA ILE A 57 -0.80 -7.52 -9.69
C ILE A 57 -2.22 -8.05 -9.62
N ASP A 58 -2.86 -8.00 -8.46
CA ASP A 58 -4.19 -8.58 -8.28
C ASP A 58 -5.27 -7.78 -9.02
N ALA A 59 -6.08 -8.47 -9.82
CA ALA A 59 -7.15 -7.90 -10.63
C ALA A 59 -8.21 -7.12 -9.83
N ARG A 60 -8.35 -7.41 -8.53
CA ARG A 60 -9.29 -6.69 -7.64
C ARG A 60 -8.72 -5.37 -7.13
N LYS A 61 -7.41 -5.18 -7.24
CA LYS A 61 -6.68 -4.01 -6.73
C LYS A 61 -6.22 -3.12 -7.87
N VAL A 62 -5.68 -3.70 -8.93
CA VAL A 62 -5.19 -2.95 -10.09
C VAL A 62 -6.33 -2.13 -10.70
N GLY A 63 -6.11 -0.83 -10.81
CA GLY A 63 -7.07 0.12 -11.34
C GLY A 63 -8.11 0.64 -10.35
N THR A 64 -7.97 0.32 -9.06
CA THR A 64 -8.85 0.85 -8.01
C THR A 64 -8.12 1.89 -7.16
N PRO A 65 -8.85 2.83 -6.53
CA PRO A 65 -8.27 3.75 -5.57
C PRO A 65 -7.60 3.00 -4.42
N LEU A 66 -6.46 3.49 -3.96
CA LEU A 66 -5.69 2.84 -2.88
C LEU A 66 -6.53 2.65 -1.62
N GLU A 67 -7.35 3.63 -1.25
CA GLU A 67 -8.26 3.57 -0.10
C GLU A 67 -9.31 2.45 -0.18
N GLU A 68 -9.56 1.89 -1.36
CA GLU A 68 -10.41 0.72 -1.58
C GLU A 68 -9.58 -0.56 -1.69
N ALA A 69 -8.49 -0.52 -2.47
CA ALA A 69 -7.62 -1.66 -2.74
C ALA A 69 -7.05 -2.32 -1.48
N VAL A 70 -6.74 -1.53 -0.45
CA VAL A 70 -6.21 -2.04 0.83
C VAL A 70 -7.20 -2.94 1.58
N PHE A 71 -8.49 -2.85 1.28
CA PHE A 71 -9.54 -3.69 1.86
C PHE A 71 -10.00 -4.81 0.92
N ALA A 72 -9.53 -4.82 -0.33
CA ALA A 72 -9.87 -5.85 -1.30
C ALA A 72 -9.22 -7.20 -0.93
N ALA A 73 -9.97 -8.28 -1.11
CA ALA A 73 -9.44 -9.63 -1.01
C ALA A 73 -8.19 -9.81 -1.90
N PRO A 74 -7.20 -10.64 -1.50
CA PRO A 74 -7.23 -11.54 -0.35
C PRO A 74 -6.76 -10.89 0.96
N ASN A 75 -6.73 -9.55 1.04
CA ASN A 75 -6.40 -8.90 2.30
C ASN A 75 -7.45 -9.26 3.37
N CYS A 76 -6.96 -9.52 4.57
CA CYS A 76 -7.72 -9.89 5.76
C CYS A 76 -7.16 -9.21 7.03
N ALA A 77 -6.33 -8.18 6.87
CA ALA A 77 -5.81 -7.39 7.97
C ALA A 77 -6.94 -6.84 8.84
N GLN A 78 -6.73 -6.79 10.16
CA GLN A 78 -7.68 -6.21 11.09
C GLN A 78 -8.02 -4.77 10.65
N VAL A 79 -9.31 -4.47 10.55
CA VAL A 79 -9.78 -3.11 10.25
C VAL A 79 -9.83 -2.31 11.55
N PHE A 80 -9.04 -1.25 11.63
CA PHE A 80 -9.01 -0.30 12.75
C PHE A 80 -9.11 1.16 12.30
N ALA A 81 -9.01 1.43 11.00
CA ALA A 81 -9.36 2.70 10.37
C ALA A 81 -10.28 2.43 9.16
N PRO A 82 -11.61 2.27 9.37
CA PRO A 82 -12.53 1.82 8.32
C PRO A 82 -12.84 2.89 7.27
N LYS A 83 -12.48 4.14 7.52
CA LYS A 83 -12.64 5.26 6.59
C LYS A 83 -11.26 5.86 6.37
N LEU A 84 -10.80 5.78 5.14
CA LEU A 84 -9.55 6.38 4.69
C LEU A 84 -9.88 7.62 3.85
N PRO A 85 -9.09 8.70 3.94
CA PRO A 85 -9.25 9.85 3.06
C PRO A 85 -8.92 9.44 1.61
N THR A 86 -9.53 10.12 0.65
CA THR A 86 -9.19 9.94 -0.76
C THR A 86 -7.72 10.27 -1.00
N SER A 87 -6.96 9.31 -1.49
CA SER A 87 -5.52 9.46 -1.73
C SER A 87 -5.22 10.09 -3.08
N GLY A 88 -6.12 9.93 -4.05
CA GLY A 88 -5.84 10.23 -5.47
C GLY A 88 -4.87 9.26 -6.12
N VAL A 89 -4.48 8.19 -5.43
CA VAL A 89 -3.57 7.14 -5.92
C VAL A 89 -4.41 5.99 -6.43
N GLU A 90 -4.33 5.73 -7.74
CA GLU A 90 -4.81 4.48 -8.33
C GLU A 90 -3.70 3.41 -8.23
N VAL A 91 -4.06 2.19 -7.85
CA VAL A 91 -3.10 1.07 -7.83
C VAL A 91 -2.78 0.65 -9.27
N GLN A 92 -1.51 0.72 -9.62
CA GLN A 92 -1.02 0.44 -10.98
C GLN A 92 -0.57 -1.02 -11.12
N MET A 93 -0.65 -1.55 -12.34
CA MET A 93 -0.18 -2.90 -12.64
C MET A 93 1.34 -2.96 -12.55
N GLY A 94 1.87 -3.75 -11.62
CA GLY A 94 3.29 -4.05 -11.54
C GLY A 94 3.70 -5.23 -12.43
N PRO A 95 5.01 -5.38 -12.74
CA PRO A 95 5.50 -6.58 -13.41
C PRO A 95 5.38 -7.79 -12.47
N VAL A 96 4.80 -8.89 -12.94
CA VAL A 96 4.55 -10.10 -12.12
C VAL A 96 5.84 -10.78 -11.67
N LEU A 97 6.76 -11.01 -12.61
CA LEU A 97 8.04 -11.71 -12.39
C LEU A 97 7.86 -13.01 -11.58
N ASP A 98 8.60 -13.16 -10.49
CA ASP A 98 8.54 -14.28 -9.54
C ASP A 98 7.65 -13.99 -8.32
N GLY A 99 6.92 -12.87 -8.32
CA GLY A 99 6.04 -12.46 -7.21
C GLY A 99 4.74 -13.26 -7.07
N LEU A 100 4.50 -14.25 -7.94
CA LEU A 100 3.34 -15.13 -7.89
C LEU A 100 3.74 -16.60 -7.94
N ALA A 101 3.60 -17.30 -6.82
CA ALA A 101 3.86 -18.72 -6.76
C ALA A 101 2.78 -19.53 -7.50
N SER A 102 3.20 -20.51 -8.32
CA SER A 102 2.29 -21.32 -9.14
C SER A 102 1.21 -22.06 -8.35
N HIS A 103 1.51 -22.47 -7.11
CA HIS A 103 0.56 -23.16 -6.24
C HIS A 103 -0.63 -22.29 -5.82
N MET A 104 -0.53 -20.96 -5.92
CA MET A 104 -1.65 -20.04 -5.62
C MET A 104 -2.87 -20.25 -6.54
N ALA A 105 -2.68 -20.88 -7.71
CA ALA A 105 -3.77 -21.28 -8.59
C ALA A 105 -4.68 -22.36 -7.96
N ASN A 106 -4.18 -23.13 -7.00
CA ASN A 106 -4.92 -24.21 -6.34
C ASN A 106 -5.80 -23.73 -5.17
N TYR A 107 -5.67 -22.46 -4.76
CA TYR A 107 -6.41 -21.88 -3.65
C TYR A 107 -7.68 -21.17 -4.14
N PRO A 108 -8.71 -21.00 -3.30
CA PRO A 108 -9.87 -20.17 -3.63
C PRO A 108 -9.46 -18.76 -4.04
N ALA A 109 -10.18 -18.16 -4.99
CA ALA A 109 -9.87 -16.80 -5.46
C ALA A 109 -9.94 -15.77 -4.33
N SER A 110 -10.78 -15.98 -3.30
CA SER A 110 -10.88 -15.13 -2.12
C SER A 110 -9.61 -15.10 -1.25
N GLU A 111 -8.73 -16.10 -1.36
CA GLU A 111 -7.58 -16.30 -0.47
C GLU A 111 -6.24 -16.21 -1.20
N ALA A 112 -6.25 -16.11 -2.53
CA ALA A 112 -5.05 -16.08 -3.35
C ALA A 112 -5.10 -14.99 -4.41
N ILE A 113 -3.92 -14.60 -4.88
CA ILE A 113 -3.76 -13.55 -5.88
C ILE A 113 -4.28 -14.03 -7.23
N ARG A 114 -4.96 -13.15 -7.97
CA ARG A 114 -5.38 -13.37 -9.35
C ARG A 114 -4.85 -12.24 -10.22
N PRO A 115 -3.85 -12.49 -11.09
CA PRO A 115 -3.27 -11.45 -11.93
C PRO A 115 -4.32 -10.68 -12.73
N SER A 116 -4.13 -9.38 -12.84
CA SER A 116 -4.83 -8.53 -13.80
C SER A 116 -4.32 -8.80 -15.21
N GLU A 117 -5.21 -8.70 -16.20
CA GLU A 117 -4.87 -8.75 -17.62
C GLU A 117 -4.32 -7.41 -18.15
N ARG A 118 -4.19 -6.38 -17.29
CA ARG A 118 -3.58 -5.11 -17.68
C ARG A 118 -2.08 -5.28 -17.91
N GLU A 119 -1.53 -4.49 -18.82
CA GLU A 119 -0.09 -4.41 -19.04
C GLU A 119 0.61 -3.71 -17.87
N PRO A 120 1.78 -4.20 -17.42
CA PRO A 120 2.59 -3.51 -16.43
C PRO A 120 3.01 -2.10 -16.87
N VAL A 121 2.99 -1.16 -15.93
CA VAL A 121 3.52 0.18 -16.15
C VAL A 121 5.06 0.19 -16.08
N ASP A 122 5.69 1.23 -16.66
CA ASP A 122 7.09 1.51 -16.35
C ASP A 122 7.19 2.05 -14.92
N VAL A 123 7.52 1.16 -13.98
CA VAL A 123 7.66 1.50 -12.55
C VAL A 123 8.69 2.62 -12.34
N ALA A 124 9.79 2.64 -13.09
CA ALA A 124 10.81 3.66 -12.94
C ALA A 124 10.34 5.03 -13.45
N GLU A 125 9.54 5.07 -14.51
CA GLU A 125 8.85 6.30 -14.93
C GLU A 125 7.86 6.78 -13.87
N VAL A 126 6.99 5.91 -13.35
CA VAL A 126 6.00 6.27 -12.32
C VAL A 126 6.66 6.82 -11.06
N LEU A 127 7.73 6.18 -10.57
CA LEU A 127 8.44 6.66 -9.38
C LEU A 127 9.08 8.04 -9.62
N ARG A 128 9.60 8.29 -10.82
CA ARG A 128 10.15 9.60 -11.19
C ARG A 128 9.07 10.67 -11.29
N THR A 129 7.96 10.39 -11.97
CA THR A 129 6.87 11.37 -12.19
C THR A 129 6.12 11.71 -10.91
N THR A 130 5.96 10.74 -10.01
CA THR A 130 5.38 10.95 -8.67
C THR A 130 6.38 11.50 -7.65
N ALA A 131 7.65 11.64 -8.04
CA ALA A 131 8.76 12.07 -7.21
C ALA A 131 8.90 11.27 -5.90
N ALA A 132 8.60 9.97 -5.94
CA ALA A 132 8.69 9.09 -4.77
C ALA A 132 10.11 9.11 -4.17
N GLU A 133 10.18 9.28 -2.85
CA GLU A 133 11.44 9.35 -2.10
C GLU A 133 11.78 8.01 -1.45
N VAL A 134 10.75 7.23 -1.11
CA VAL A 134 10.87 5.90 -0.50
C VAL A 134 9.95 4.93 -1.22
N LEU A 135 10.47 3.77 -1.59
CA LEU A 135 9.66 2.62 -2.03
C LEU A 135 9.64 1.57 -0.92
N VAL A 136 8.44 1.22 -0.44
CA VAL A 136 8.24 0.13 0.51
C VAL A 136 7.88 -1.13 -0.27
N CYS A 137 8.68 -2.18 -0.12
CA CYS A 137 8.50 -3.45 -0.81
C CYS A 137 7.87 -4.51 0.11
N TYR A 138 6.63 -4.91 -0.20
CA TYR A 138 5.85 -5.96 0.48
C TYR A 138 5.53 -7.12 -0.47
N LEU A 139 6.45 -7.44 -1.38
CA LEU A 139 6.29 -8.60 -2.27
C LEU A 139 6.34 -9.91 -1.47
N PRO A 140 5.69 -10.98 -1.96
CA PRO A 140 5.74 -12.30 -1.32
C PRO A 140 7.17 -12.84 -1.17
N VAL A 141 7.35 -13.67 -0.14
CA VAL A 141 8.61 -14.40 0.16
C VAL A 141 8.73 -15.70 -0.62
#